data_AF-A0A7W0EVB3-F1
#
_entry.id   AF-A0A7W0EVB3-F1
#
_cell.length_a   1.000
_cell.length_b   1.000
_cell.length_c   1.000
_cell.angle_alpha   90.00
_cell.angle_beta   90.00
_cell.angle_gamma   90.00
#
_symmetry.space_group_name_H-M   'P 1'
#
loop_
_entity.id
_entity.type
_entity.pdbx_description
1 polymer ?
#
loop_
_entity_poly.entity_id
_entity_poly.type
_entity_poly.pdbx_seq_one_letter_code
_entity_poly.pdbx_strand_id
1 'polypeptide(L)' 'MQENLLKSPGTIESSPKTGPEIDYSPKTYTLLEQIVSGAKMIAVGGIIVAILWGLQKYLG' A
#
# COMPACT_ATOMS: atom_id res chain seq x y z
N MET A 1 -6.23 -50.01 -23.81
CA MET A 1 -7.66 -49.83 -24.17
C MET A 1 -8.30 -49.17 -22.95
N GLN A 2 -8.40 -47.84 -22.87
CA GLN A 2 -9.46 -46.93 -23.35
C GLN A 2 -10.89 -47.25 -22.88
N GLU A 3 -11.39 -46.44 -21.92
CA GLU A 3 -12.74 -45.84 -21.86
C GLU A 3 -12.72 -44.73 -20.79
N ASN A 4 -12.68 -43.43 -21.09
CA ASN A 4 -13.65 -42.52 -21.70
C ASN A 4 -14.87 -42.16 -20.82
N LEU A 5 -14.79 -40.90 -20.33
CA LEU A 5 -15.85 -39.91 -20.23
C LEU A 5 -16.99 -40.04 -19.19
N LEU A 6 -17.24 -38.86 -18.55
CA LEU A 6 -18.52 -38.17 -18.31
C LEU A 6 -18.80 -37.88 -16.81
N LYS A 7 -18.47 -36.68 -16.30
CA LYS A 7 -19.33 -35.46 -16.23
C LYS A 7 -20.22 -35.44 -14.96
N SER A 8 -19.82 -34.72 -13.90
CA SER A 8 -20.38 -33.40 -13.46
C SER A 8 -21.65 -33.54 -12.58
N PRO A 9 -22.16 -32.52 -11.84
CA PRO A 9 -21.66 -31.19 -11.45
C PRO A 9 -21.74 -30.91 -9.93
N GLY A 10 -21.08 -29.86 -9.45
CA GLY A 10 -21.63 -29.07 -8.34
C GLY A 10 -21.18 -29.42 -6.93
N THR A 11 -20.00 -28.94 -6.54
CA THR A 11 -19.91 -28.26 -5.25
C THR A 11 -19.51 -26.83 -5.55
N ILE A 12 -20.54 -26.01 -5.74
CA ILE A 12 -20.44 -24.56 -5.75
C ILE A 12 -20.15 -24.18 -4.29
N GLU A 13 -18.89 -24.05 -3.90
CA GLU A 13 -18.55 -23.35 -2.66
C GLU A 13 -18.64 -21.85 -2.96
N SER A 14 -19.88 -21.36 -2.95
CA SER A 14 -20.22 -19.95 -2.98
C SER A 14 -19.84 -19.31 -1.65
N SER A 15 -18.56 -19.01 -1.47
CA SER A 15 -18.13 -17.99 -0.52
C SER A 15 -17.45 -16.89 -1.33
N PRO A 16 -18.03 -15.68 -1.45
CA PRO A 16 -17.25 -14.57 -1.93
C PRO A 16 -16.12 -14.39 -0.91
N LYS A 17 -14.86 -14.60 -1.32
CA LYS A 17 -13.70 -14.10 -0.58
C LYS A 17 -13.78 -12.58 -0.65
N THR A 18 -14.62 -12.01 0.22
CA THR A 18 -14.77 -10.58 0.46
C THR A 18 -13.61 -10.14 1.33
N GLY A 19 -12.43 -10.11 0.73
CA GLY A 19 -11.23 -9.54 1.32
C GLY A 19 -10.38 -9.00 0.18
N PRO A 20 -9.77 -7.81 0.32
CA PRO A 20 -8.86 -7.33 -0.70
C PRO A 20 -7.81 -8.41 -0.95
N GLU A 21 -7.68 -8.84 -2.20
CA GLU A 21 -6.61 -9.73 -2.62
C GLU A 21 -5.31 -8.95 -2.41
N ILE A 22 -4.60 -9.26 -1.32
CA ILE A 22 -3.37 -8.58 -0.99
C ILE A 22 -2.34 -9.02 -2.01
N ASP A 23 -2.03 -8.15 -2.95
CA ASP A 23 -0.95 -8.35 -3.90
C ASP A 23 0.40 -8.23 -3.14
N TYR A 24 1.03 -9.37 -2.90
CA TYR A 24 2.36 -9.47 -2.28
C TYR A 24 3.50 -9.35 -3.30
N SER A 25 3.21 -9.01 -4.55
CA SER A 25 4.23 -8.74 -5.56
C SER A 25 5.14 -7.60 -5.11
N PRO A 26 6.47 -7.68 -5.33
CA PRO A 26 7.38 -6.59 -4.99
C PRO A 26 6.93 -5.32 -5.72
N LYS A 27 6.46 -4.34 -4.94
CA LYS A 27 6.03 -3.06 -5.49
C LYS A 27 7.26 -2.31 -6.00
N THR A 28 7.37 -2.19 -7.31
CA THR A 28 8.42 -1.38 -7.94
C THR A 28 8.10 0.09 -7.68
N TYR A 29 8.77 0.71 -6.71
CA TYR A 29 8.64 2.14 -6.47
C TYR A 29 9.17 2.91 -7.68
N THR A 30 8.31 3.71 -8.30
CA THR A 30 8.70 4.61 -9.38
C THR A 30 9.51 5.79 -8.83
N LEU A 31 10.34 6.40 -9.68
CA LEU A 31 11.13 7.58 -9.30
C LEU A 31 10.24 8.72 -8.77
N LEU A 32 9.03 8.87 -9.34
CA LEU A 32 8.05 9.84 -8.88
C LEU A 32 7.53 9.53 -7.46
N GLU A 33 7.21 8.27 -7.16
CA GLU A 33 6.78 7.87 -5.80
C GLU A 33 7.89 8.10 -4.77
N GLN A 34 9.16 7.90 -5.14
CA GLN A 34 10.29 8.21 -4.26
C GLN A 34 10.45 9.70 -4.01
N ILE A 35 10.35 10.54 -5.05
CA ILE A 35 10.40 12.00 -4.91
C ILE A 35 9.25 12.50 -4.04
N VAL A 36 8.03 12.02 -4.26
CA VAL A 36 6.86 12.40 -3.47
C VAL A 36 7.03 11.99 -2.00
N SER A 37 7.53 10.77 -1.76
CA SER A 37 7.81 10.30 -0.40
C SER A 37 8.90 11.12 0.28
N GLY A 38 9.98 11.45 -0.44
CA GLY A 38 11.04 12.32 0.06
C GLY A 38 10.56 13.74 0.37
N ALA A 39 9.77 14.34 -0.53
CA ALA A 39 9.18 15.66 -0.32
C ALA A 39 8.30 15.72 0.93
N LYS A 40 7.53 14.65 1.20
CA LYS A 40 6.71 14.53 2.40
C LYS A 40 7.55 14.52 3.68
N MET A 41 8.69 13.83 3.68
CA MET A 41 9.62 13.82 4.82
C MET A 41 10.24 15.20 5.07
N ILE A 42 10.63 15.90 4.00
CA ILE A 42 11.16 17.27 4.11
C ILE A 42 10.10 18.22 4.68
N ALA A 43 8.85 18.12 4.22
CA ALA A 43 7.77 18.95 4.74
C ALA A 43 7.56 18.77 6.24
N VAL A 44 7.55 17.53 6.74
CA VAL A 44 7.44 17.23 8.17
C VAL A 44 8.63 17.81 8.94
N GLY A 45 9.85 17.60 8.44
CA GLY A 45 11.06 18.17 9.06
C GLY A 45 11.02 19.70 9.12
N GLY A 46 10.59 20.35 8.03
CA GLY A 46 10.45 21.81 7.96
C GLY A 46 9.43 22.36 8.96
N ILE A 47 8.30 21.69 9.16
CA ILE A 47 7.30 22.08 10.17
C ILE A 47 7.89 22.02 11.58
N ILE A 48 8.62 20.94 11.91
CA ILE A 48 9.25 20.80 13.23
C ILE A 48 10.25 21.93 13.47
N VAL A 49 11.11 22.21 12.49
CA VAL A 49 12.09 23.31 12.57
C VAL A 49 11.38 24.66 12.73
N ALA A 50 10.31 24.92 11.97
CA ALA A 50 9.55 26.16 12.06
C ALA A 50 8.91 26.35 13.44
N ILE A 51 8.37 25.28 14.04
CA ILE A 51 7.79 25.31 15.39
C ILE A 51 8.89 25.61 16.42
N LEU A 52 10.02 24.88 16.38
CA LEU A 52 11.12 25.09 17.32
C LEU A 52 11.68 26.51 17.22
N TRP A 53 11.84 27.02 16.00
CA TRP A 53 12.28 28.39 15.77
C TRP A 53 11.26 29.41 16.30
N GLY A 54 9.97 29.21 16.04
CA GLY A 54 8.92 30.05 16.59
C GLY A 54 8.97 30.11 18.12
N LEU A 55 9.04 28.95 18.77
CA LEU A 55 9.14 28.87 20.23
C LEU A 55 10.37 29.62 20.76
N GLN A 56 11.54 29.44 20.15
CA GLN A 56 12.73 30.20 20.53
C GLN A 56 12.54 31.71 20.37
N LYS A 57 11.81 32.15 19.35
CA LYS A 57 11.56 33.57 19.10
C LYS A 57 10.52 34.21 20.03
N TYR A 58 9.56 33.43 20.52
CA TYR A 58 8.47 33.94 21.36
C TYR A 58 8.69 33.71 22.87
N LEU A 59 9.45 32.68 23.25
CA LEU A 59 9.75 32.35 24.65
C LEU A 59 11.18 32.75 25.08
N GLY A 60 12.01 33.21 24.15
CA GLY A 60 13.41 33.60 24.37
C GLY A 60 13.66 35.09 24.26
#